data_AF-A0A9X8DLN7-F1
#
_entry.id   AF-A0A9X8DLN7-F1
#
_cell.length_a   1.000
_cell.length_b   1.000
_cell.length_c   1.000
_cell.angle_alpha   90.00
_cell.angle_beta   90.00
_cell.angle_gamma   90.00
#
_symmetry.space_group_name_H-M   'P 1'
#
loop_
_entity.id
_entity.type
_entity.pdbx_description
1 polymer ?
#
loop_
_entity_poly.entity_id
_entity_poly.type
_entity_poly.pdbx_seq_one_letter_code
_entity_poly.pdbx_strand_id
1 'polypeptide(L)'
;VYGVSREGTDNTQVVGHIEARTGRCVVFPNYMQHRVAPFQLADPTRPGHRKIICFFLINPQHSILSTANVPPQQESWIQRSLDSTFAGTLPEEALDSIRAMAGATTHDQAKDVMTQLMQERKGSDVFAKFLTEEVSLWYVVGPRRSRLHIYLMG
;
A
#
# COMPACT_ATOMS: atom_id res chain seq x y z
N VAL A 1 -22.81 -3.87 -2.89
CA VAL A 1 -24.03 -4.46 -2.27
C VAL A 1 -24.88 -3.45 -1.48
N TYR A 2 -24.51 -2.17 -1.36
CA TYR A 2 -25.33 -1.14 -0.67
C TYR A 2 -25.73 0.07 -1.54
N GLY A 3 -25.64 -0.03 -2.87
CA GLY A 3 -25.86 1.13 -3.74
C GLY A 3 -24.88 2.27 -3.44
N VAL A 4 -23.67 1.94 -3.00
CA VAL A 4 -22.53 2.84 -2.82
C VAL A 4 -21.57 2.57 -3.97
N SER A 5 -21.17 3.63 -4.67
CA SER A 5 -20.25 3.58 -5.80
C SER A 5 -18.97 4.31 -5.43
N ARG A 6 -17.87 3.96 -6.08
CA ARG A 6 -16.58 4.63 -5.90
C ARG A 6 -16.63 6.11 -6.30
N GLU A 7 -17.56 6.49 -7.17
CA GLU A 7 -17.75 7.86 -7.63
C GLU A 7 -18.62 8.69 -6.67
N GLY A 8 -19.19 8.05 -5.65
CA GLY A 8 -20.26 8.58 -4.81
C GLY A 8 -21.61 8.08 -5.31
N THR A 9 -22.59 8.04 -4.41
CA THR A 9 -24.01 7.85 -4.75
C THR A 9 -24.82 8.92 -4.06
N ASP A 10 -26.12 8.96 -4.31
CA ASP A 10 -27.02 9.97 -3.74
C ASP A 10 -26.98 10.02 -2.21
N ASN A 11 -26.52 8.93 -1.57
CA ASN A 11 -26.35 8.81 -0.13
C ASN A 11 -24.94 9.18 0.38
N THR A 12 -24.05 9.67 -0.49
CA THR A 12 -22.68 10.06 -0.12
C THR A 12 -22.62 11.56 0.14
N GLN A 13 -22.21 11.97 1.34
CA GLN A 13 -22.03 13.38 1.65
C GLN A 13 -20.57 13.81 1.47
N VAL A 14 -20.31 14.70 0.52
CA VAL A 14 -18.98 15.34 0.39
C VAL A 14 -18.79 16.32 1.55
N VAL A 15 -17.94 15.97 2.50
CA VAL A 15 -17.65 16.87 3.65
C VAL A 15 -16.55 17.89 3.33
N GLY A 16 -15.73 17.63 2.31
CA GLY A 16 -14.72 18.58 1.87
C GLY A 16 -13.69 17.98 0.92
N HIS A 17 -12.70 18.80 0.56
CA HIS A 17 -11.56 18.36 -0.25
C HIS A 17 -10.25 19.01 0.18
N ILE A 18 -9.14 18.31 -0.06
CA ILE A 18 -7.80 18.78 0.27
C ILE A 18 -6.90 18.62 -0.95
N GLU A 19 -6.18 19.69 -1.32
CA GLU A 19 -5.16 19.64 -2.37
C GLU A 19 -3.89 18.96 -1.84
N ALA A 20 -3.41 17.91 -2.50
CA ALA A 20 -2.19 17.19 -2.13
C ALA A 20 -0.94 17.91 -2.68
N ARG A 21 -0.56 19.00 -2.00
CA ARG A 21 0.62 19.80 -2.34
C ARG A 21 1.91 19.15 -1.84
N THR A 22 3.02 19.30 -2.56
CA THR A 22 4.36 18.90 -2.09
C THR A 22 4.64 19.45 -0.69
N GLY A 23 5.19 18.62 0.19
CA GLY A 23 5.50 18.99 1.58
C GLY A 23 4.28 19.11 2.50
N ARG A 24 3.06 18.90 1.98
CA ARG A 24 1.85 18.85 2.81
C ARG A 24 1.68 17.45 3.40
N CYS A 25 1.37 17.45 4.69
CA CYS A 25 0.94 16.30 5.44
C CYS A 25 -0.58 16.34 5.58
N VAL A 26 -1.29 15.27 5.23
CA VAL A 26 -2.75 15.16 5.38
C VAL A 26 -3.07 13.97 6.29
N VAL A 27 -3.83 14.24 7.35
CA VAL A 27 -4.20 13.30 8.41
C VAL A 27 -5.71 13.14 8.41
N PHE A 28 -6.22 11.92 8.31
CA PHE A 28 -7.66 11.65 8.46
C PHE A 28 -7.92 10.21 8.91
N PRO A 29 -9.06 9.92 9.57
CA PRO A 29 -9.41 8.57 9.97
C PRO A 29 -9.75 7.66 8.78
N ASN A 30 -9.31 6.40 8.81
CA ASN A 30 -9.51 5.41 7.74
C ASN A 30 -10.95 4.96 7.55
N TYR A 31 -11.81 5.16 8.56
CA TYR A 31 -13.24 4.91 8.44
C TYR A 31 -13.95 5.94 7.55
N MET A 32 -13.34 7.10 7.29
CA MET A 32 -13.89 8.06 6.34
C MET A 32 -13.61 7.58 4.92
N GLN A 33 -14.67 7.42 4.14
CA GLN A 33 -14.52 7.15 2.72
C GLN A 33 -13.79 8.32 2.07
N HIS A 34 -12.82 8.04 1.20
CA HIS A 34 -12.12 9.10 0.49
C HIS A 34 -11.85 8.73 -0.96
N ARG A 35 -11.75 9.76 -1.81
CA ARG A 35 -11.45 9.61 -3.22
C ARG A 35 -10.26 10.47 -3.60
N VAL A 36 -9.27 9.83 -4.22
CA VAL A 36 -8.17 10.50 -4.93
C VAL A 36 -8.68 10.84 -6.33
N ALA A 37 -8.84 12.13 -6.61
CA ALA A 37 -9.27 12.58 -7.94
C ALA A 37 -8.23 12.21 -9.03
N PRO A 38 -8.65 12.00 -10.28
CA PRO A 38 -7.72 11.96 -11.40
C PRO A 38 -6.85 13.22 -11.43
N PHE A 39 -5.59 13.08 -11.84
CA PHE A 39 -4.69 14.22 -12.01
C PHE A 39 -3.92 14.07 -13.31
N GLN A 40 -3.53 15.21 -13.87
CA GLN A 40 -2.66 15.28 -15.04
C GLN A 40 -1.57 16.31 -14.81
N LEU A 41 -0.52 16.24 -15.62
CA LEU A 41 0.50 17.29 -15.64
C LEU A 41 -0.11 18.57 -16.21
N ALA A 42 0.23 19.71 -15.61
CA ALA A 42 -0.17 21.01 -16.15
C ALA A 42 0.41 21.25 -17.55
N ASP A 43 1.58 20.65 -17.83
CA ASP A 43 2.21 20.61 -19.14
C ASP A 43 2.53 19.14 -19.47
N PRO A 44 1.74 18.51 -20.37
CA PRO A 44 1.93 17.11 -20.75
C PRO A 44 3.25 16.81 -21.46
N THR A 45 3.95 17.83 -21.99
CA THR A 45 5.23 17.66 -22.71
C THR A 45 6.41 17.46 -21.76
N ARG A 46 6.20 17.71 -20.47
CA ARG A 46 7.24 17.61 -19.44
C ARG A 46 7.11 16.31 -18.67
N PRO A 47 8.23 15.71 -18.23
CA PRO A 47 8.15 14.58 -17.30
C PRO A 47 7.59 15.04 -15.95
N GLY A 48 6.78 14.20 -15.32
CA GLY A 48 6.30 14.45 -13.97
C GLY A 48 5.56 13.25 -13.39
N HIS A 49 5.67 13.08 -12.09
CA HIS A 49 5.05 11.99 -11.34
C HIS A 49 4.66 12.48 -9.94
N ARG A 50 3.70 11.81 -9.30
CA ARG A 50 3.28 12.07 -7.93
C ARG A 50 3.81 10.97 -7.02
N LYS A 51 4.67 11.30 -6.06
CA LYS A 51 5.09 10.37 -4.99
C LYS A 51 4.38 10.72 -3.70
N ILE A 52 3.86 9.71 -3.02
CA ILE A 52 3.26 9.85 -1.70
C ILE A 52 3.80 8.75 -0.79
N ILE A 53 4.12 9.12 0.45
CA ILE A 53 4.32 8.20 1.56
C ILE A 53 3.02 8.18 2.38
N CYS A 54 2.44 7.00 2.56
CA CYS A 54 1.25 6.79 3.38
C CYS A 54 1.62 6.03 4.64
N PHE A 55 1.22 6.53 5.81
CA PHE A 55 1.29 5.79 7.07
C PHE A 55 -0.11 5.38 7.52
N PHE A 56 -0.23 4.17 8.04
CA PHE A 56 -1.45 3.64 8.67
C PHE A 56 -1.15 3.48 10.16
N LEU A 57 -1.82 4.27 11.00
CA LEU A 57 -1.60 4.27 12.45
C LEU A 57 -2.65 3.41 13.12
N ILE A 58 -2.25 2.44 13.92
CA ILE A 58 -3.14 1.57 14.70
C ILE A 58 -3.25 2.04 16.16
N ASN A 59 -4.32 1.67 16.85
CA ASN A 59 -4.45 1.90 18.29
C ASN A 59 -3.38 1.11 19.07
N PRO A 60 -2.50 1.76 19.85
CA PRO A 60 -1.43 1.08 20.59
C PRO A 60 -1.92 0.13 21.69
N GLN A 61 -3.18 0.24 22.13
CA GLN A 61 -3.78 -0.69 23.08
C GLN A 61 -4.09 -2.06 22.46
N HIS A 62 -4.05 -2.18 21.13
CA HIS A 62 -4.26 -3.42 20.39
C HIS A 62 -2.97 -3.85 19.70
N SER A 63 -2.45 -5.02 20.08
CA SER A 63 -1.28 -5.60 19.41
C SER A 63 -1.71 -6.35 18.16
N ILE A 64 -1.09 -6.02 17.03
CA ILE A 64 -1.16 -6.83 15.79
C ILE A 64 0.22 -7.42 15.48
N LEU A 65 0.26 -8.41 14.60
CA LEU A 65 1.53 -8.95 14.12
C LEU A 65 2.33 -7.86 13.40
N SER A 66 3.45 -7.45 14.00
CA SER A 66 4.37 -6.49 13.42
C SER A 66 5.26 -7.16 12.36
N THR A 67 5.64 -6.42 11.33
CA THR A 67 6.66 -6.84 10.37
C THR A 67 8.03 -7.08 11.02
N ALA A 68 8.27 -6.55 12.22
CA ALA A 68 9.44 -6.90 13.03
C ALA A 68 9.49 -8.39 13.43
N ASN A 69 8.32 -9.06 13.45
CA ASN A 69 8.18 -10.47 13.81
C ASN A 69 7.87 -11.35 12.59
N VAL A 70 7.81 -10.77 11.39
CA VAL A 70 7.60 -11.51 10.14
C VAL A 70 8.97 -11.76 9.50
N PRO A 71 9.36 -13.01 9.22
CA PRO A 71 10.64 -13.28 8.58
C PRO A 71 10.68 -12.65 7.17
N PRO A 72 11.88 -12.39 6.64
CA PRO A 72 12.04 -11.96 5.25
C PRO A 72 11.26 -12.88 4.30
N GLN A 73 10.44 -12.30 3.43
CA GLN A 73 9.66 -13.07 2.44
C GLN A 73 10.26 -12.99 1.02
N GLN A 74 11.20 -12.06 0.80
CA GLN A 74 11.85 -11.87 -0.50
C GLN A 74 12.87 -12.98 -0.75
N GLU A 75 12.71 -13.67 -1.88
CA GLU A 75 13.59 -14.75 -2.30
C GLU A 75 15.07 -14.36 -2.31
N SER A 76 15.40 -13.23 -2.92
CA SER A 76 16.79 -12.77 -3.01
C SER A 76 17.44 -12.53 -1.65
N TRP A 77 16.66 -12.14 -0.64
CA TRP A 77 17.15 -11.93 0.73
C TRP A 77 17.38 -13.25 1.44
N ILE A 78 16.45 -14.19 1.31
CA ILE A 78 16.56 -15.53 1.87
C ILE A 78 17.76 -16.26 1.25
N GLN A 79 17.90 -16.25 -0.08
CA GLN A 79 19.03 -16.86 -0.78
C GLN A 79 20.36 -16.29 -0.28
N ARG A 80 20.50 -14.95 -0.26
CA ARG A 80 21.71 -14.30 0.26
C ARG A 80 22.01 -14.68 1.70
N SER A 81 20.99 -14.78 2.55
CA SER A 81 21.16 -15.17 3.95
C SER A 81 21.67 -16.61 4.06
N LEU A 82 21.07 -17.55 3.31
CA LEU A 82 21.47 -18.95 3.31
C LEU A 82 22.90 -19.13 2.79
N ASP A 83 23.22 -18.47 1.67
CA ASP A 83 24.56 -18.51 1.10
C ASP A 83 25.60 -17.97 2.08
N SER A 84 25.32 -16.82 2.72
CA SER A 84 26.26 -16.24 3.69
C SER A 84 26.43 -17.07 4.97
N THR A 85 25.44 -17.89 5.33
CA THR A 85 25.45 -18.65 6.59
C THR A 85 25.98 -20.07 6.41
N PHE A 86 25.66 -20.72 5.28
CA PHE A 86 25.85 -22.15 5.11
C PHE A 86 26.67 -22.53 3.86
N ALA A 87 27.08 -21.58 3.01
CA ALA A 87 27.91 -21.90 1.85
C ALA A 87 29.21 -22.61 2.29
N GLY A 88 29.51 -23.73 1.63
CA GLY A 88 30.66 -24.57 1.96
C GLY A 88 30.50 -25.42 3.22
N THR A 89 29.40 -25.28 3.97
CA THR A 89 29.08 -26.11 5.14
C THR A 89 28.06 -27.19 4.80
N LEU A 90 27.08 -26.86 3.95
CA LEU A 90 26.07 -27.80 3.46
C LEU A 90 26.26 -28.09 1.96
N PRO A 91 25.93 -29.32 1.50
CA PRO A 91 25.79 -29.61 0.07
C PRO A 91 24.70 -28.75 -0.57
N GLU A 92 24.83 -28.46 -1.87
CA GLU A 92 23.91 -27.59 -2.60
C GLU A 92 22.49 -28.16 -2.62
N GLU A 93 22.33 -29.48 -2.68
CA GLU A 93 21.03 -30.15 -2.67
C GLU A 93 20.25 -29.91 -1.36
N ALA A 94 20.97 -29.80 -0.24
CA ALA A 94 20.38 -29.47 1.06
C ALA A 94 19.96 -28.00 1.12
N LEU A 95 20.77 -27.09 0.56
CA LEU A 95 20.43 -25.67 0.45
C LEU A 95 19.21 -25.45 -0.44
N ASP A 96 19.12 -26.15 -1.58
CA ASP A 96 17.96 -26.10 -2.47
C ASP A 96 16.68 -26.58 -1.79
N SER A 97 16.78 -27.66 -1.01
CA SER A 97 15.65 -28.15 -0.22
C SER A 97 15.18 -27.12 0.81
N ILE A 98 16.11 -26.44 1.48
CA ILE A 98 15.79 -25.37 2.44
C ILE A 98 15.17 -24.16 1.73
N ARG A 99 15.73 -23.73 0.58
CA ARG A 99 15.20 -22.63 -0.24
C ARG A 99 13.76 -22.91 -0.67
N ALA A 100 13.47 -24.14 -1.12
CA ALA A 100 12.14 -24.56 -1.52
C ALA A 100 11.14 -24.54 -0.35
N MET A 101 11.56 -24.91 0.86
CA MET A 101 10.71 -24.89 2.06
C MET A 101 10.49 -23.50 2.65
N ALA A 102 11.41 -22.55 2.40
CA ALA A 102 11.36 -21.21 2.99
C ALA A 102 10.16 -20.36 2.54
N GLY A 103 9.39 -20.81 1.52
CA GLY A 103 8.19 -20.13 1.06
C GLY A 103 8.48 -18.74 0.49
N ALA A 104 9.67 -18.55 -0.09
CA ALA A 104 10.11 -17.27 -0.57
C ALA A 104 9.33 -16.85 -1.83
N THR A 105 9.05 -15.55 -1.94
CA THR A 105 8.36 -14.99 -3.10
C THR A 105 9.33 -14.19 -3.95
N THR A 106 9.33 -14.43 -5.26
CA THR A 106 10.13 -13.64 -6.19
C THR A 106 9.54 -12.23 -6.34
N HIS A 107 10.34 -11.28 -6.83
CA HIS A 107 9.85 -9.91 -7.03
C HIS A 107 8.66 -9.86 -8.01
N ASP A 108 8.72 -10.65 -9.09
CA ASP A 108 7.68 -10.69 -10.10
C ASP A 108 6.40 -11.34 -9.57
N GLN A 109 6.52 -12.47 -8.84
CA GLN A 109 5.38 -13.09 -8.18
C GLN A 109 4.70 -12.14 -7.18
N ALA A 110 5.48 -11.42 -6.38
CA ALA A 110 4.95 -10.43 -5.45
C ALA A 110 4.19 -9.31 -6.18
N LYS A 111 4.69 -8.88 -7.35
CA LYS A 111 4.05 -7.88 -8.19
C LYS A 111 2.76 -8.38 -8.84
N ASP A 112 2.73 -9.65 -9.24
CA ASP A 112 1.51 -10.28 -9.78
C ASP A 112 0.44 -10.40 -8.71
N VAL A 113 0.79 -10.90 -7.51
CA VAL A 113 -0.11 -10.94 -6.35
C VAL A 113 -0.59 -9.54 -5.98
N MET A 114 0.29 -8.54 -5.95
CA MET A 114 -0.10 -7.15 -5.71
C MET A 114 -1.10 -6.66 -6.76
N THR A 115 -0.86 -6.95 -8.04
CA THR A 115 -1.75 -6.56 -9.15
C THR A 115 -3.12 -7.21 -8.99
N GLN A 116 -3.16 -8.50 -8.67
CA GLN A 116 -4.39 -9.23 -8.39
C GLN A 116 -5.16 -8.62 -7.20
N LEU A 117 -4.48 -8.40 -6.07
CA LEU A 117 -5.07 -7.75 -4.89
C LEU A 117 -5.63 -6.36 -5.22
N MET A 118 -4.95 -5.59 -6.08
CA MET A 118 -5.45 -4.29 -6.53
C MET A 118 -6.68 -4.40 -7.43
N GLN A 119 -6.80 -5.46 -8.23
CA GLN A 119 -8.02 -5.71 -9.01
C GLN A 119 -9.18 -6.18 -8.11
N GLU A 120 -8.92 -7.08 -7.17
CA GLU A 120 -9.92 -7.53 -6.18
C GLU A 120 -10.45 -6.35 -5.35
N ARG A 121 -9.56 -5.45 -4.92
CA ARG A 121 -9.92 -4.22 -4.19
C ARG A 121 -10.76 -3.24 -5.00
N LYS A 122 -10.71 -3.28 -6.35
CA LYS A 122 -11.62 -2.46 -7.16
C LYS A 122 -13.06 -2.95 -7.11
N GLY A 123 -13.29 -4.21 -6.75
CA GLY A 123 -14.62 -4.85 -6.73
C GLY A 123 -15.15 -5.27 -5.36
N SER A 124 -14.37 -5.13 -4.27
CA SER A 124 -14.71 -5.71 -2.97
C SER A 124 -15.14 -4.68 -1.91
N ASP A 125 -16.38 -4.83 -1.42
CA ASP A 125 -16.96 -4.16 -0.24
C ASP A 125 -16.37 -4.69 1.10
N VAL A 126 -15.54 -5.75 1.08
CA VAL A 126 -15.18 -6.55 2.27
C VAL A 126 -14.10 -5.89 3.15
N PHE A 127 -13.23 -5.05 2.56
CA PHE A 127 -12.20 -4.34 3.34
C PHE A 127 -12.78 -3.33 4.34
N ALA A 128 -14.08 -3.00 4.24
CA ALA A 128 -14.78 -2.16 5.21
C ALA A 128 -15.07 -2.87 6.55
N LYS A 129 -14.99 -4.21 6.63
CA LYS A 129 -15.38 -4.96 7.85
C LYS A 129 -14.30 -5.03 8.93
N PHE A 130 -13.04 -4.76 8.59
CA PHE A 130 -11.93 -4.71 9.54
C PHE A 130 -11.43 -3.27 9.69
N LEU A 131 -12.35 -2.31 9.78
CA LEU A 131 -12.03 -0.93 10.13
C LEU A 131 -11.50 -0.90 11.55
N THR A 132 -10.20 -1.17 11.69
CA THR A 132 -9.41 -0.65 12.78
C THR A 132 -9.61 0.87 12.79
N GLU A 133 -9.78 1.46 13.97
CA GLU A 133 -9.79 2.91 14.18
C GLU A 133 -8.40 3.47 13.84
N GLU A 134 -8.12 3.61 12.54
CA GLU A 134 -6.80 3.96 12.03
C GLU A 134 -6.77 5.38 11.48
N VAL A 135 -5.58 5.97 11.45
CA VAL A 135 -5.34 7.27 10.84
C VAL A 135 -4.38 7.11 9.66
N SER A 136 -4.77 7.62 8.50
CA SER A 136 -3.90 7.71 7.32
C SER A 136 -3.12 9.02 7.31
N LEU A 137 -1.81 8.95 7.07
CA LEU A 137 -0.94 10.11 6.90
C LEU A 137 -0.34 10.14 5.49
N TRP A 138 -0.66 11.15 4.69
CA TRP A 138 -0.14 11.29 3.32
C TRP A 138 0.92 12.40 3.24
N TYR A 139 2.14 12.08 2.80
CA TYR A 139 3.22 13.05 2.56
C TYR A 139 3.61 13.08 1.07
N VAL A 140 3.50 14.23 0.42
CA VAL A 140 3.76 14.38 -1.02
C VAL A 140 5.21 14.82 -1.27
N VAL A 141 5.93 14.05 -2.09
CA VAL A 141 7.35 14.28 -2.44
C VAL A 141 7.51 14.59 -3.93
N GLY A 142 8.16 15.72 -4.27
CA GLY A 142 8.61 16.03 -5.64
C GLY A 142 8.30 17.46 -6.13
N PRO A 143 9.03 17.96 -7.15
CA PRO A 143 8.87 19.33 -7.63
C PRO A 143 7.77 19.43 -8.72
N ARG A 144 6.73 20.25 -8.46
CA ARG A 144 5.70 20.78 -9.41
C ARG A 144 4.66 19.76 -9.92
N ARG A 145 3.58 20.18 -10.61
CA ARG A 145 2.39 20.99 -10.22
C ARG A 145 1.21 20.15 -10.72
N SER A 146 0.86 19.07 -10.03
CA SER A 146 -0.40 18.37 -10.27
C SER A 146 -1.35 18.70 -9.12
N ARG A 147 -2.53 19.22 -9.46
CA ARG A 147 -3.59 19.46 -8.48
C ARG A 147 -4.32 18.17 -8.26
N LEU A 148 -3.96 17.48 -7.19
CA LEU A 148 -4.71 16.33 -6.75
C LEU A 148 -5.61 16.73 -5.60
N HIS A 149 -6.89 16.40 -5.71
CA HIS A 149 -7.85 16.58 -4.63
C HIS A 149 -8.12 15.24 -3.97
N ILE A 150 -7.96 15.19 -2.66
CA ILE A 150 -8.51 14.12 -1.82
C ILE A 150 -9.86 14.62 -1.34
N TYR A 151 -10.93 13.97 -1.77
CA TYR A 151 -12.25 14.24 -1.24
C TYR A 151 -12.52 13.33 -0.06
N LEU A 152 -12.99 13.89 1.05
CA LEU A 152 -13.46 13.14 2.19
C LEU A 152 -14.99 13.02 2.08
N MET A 153 -15.51 11.82 2.30
CA MET A 153 -16.90 11.45 2.20
C MET A 153 -17.35 10.91 3.56
N GLY A 154 -18.48 11.43 4.04
CA GLY A 154 -19.20 10.93 5.21
C GLY A 154 -20.37 10.04 4.81
#